data_AF-K1T6F2-F1
#
_entry.id   AF-K1T6F2-F1
#
_cell.length_a   1.000
_cell.length_b   1.000
_cell.length_c   1.000
_cell.angle_alpha   90.00
_cell.angle_beta   90.00
_cell.angle_gamma   90.00
#
_symmetry.space_group_name_H-M   'P 1'
#
loop_
_entity.id
_entity.type
_entity.pdbx_description
1 polymer ?
#
loop_
_entity_poly.entity_id
_entity_poly.type
_entity_poly.pdbx_seq_one_letter_code
_entity_poly.pdbx_strand_id
1 'polypeptide(L)'
;DKLNTRLGKNQKEQSDIRKALKDIAKELKSFPSKKEVESKYIEFTRLNIIKLGAWNAAYDGTIKLLSPIKAQGTLENKIILSQFVGLFQTMEYFKTQTIRLPFVVDSPRGKEASQESSKEILSMIAGISMLPQVILATIDFNDYKDSLGDSDKKRYRHYITKT
;
A
#
# COMPACT_ATOMS: atom_id res chain seq x y z
N ASP A 1 -35.83 48.77 5.56
CA ASP A 1 -35.03 48.19 4.44
C ASP A 1 -33.81 47.33 4.77
N LYS A 2 -32.92 47.64 5.73
CA LYS A 2 -31.73 46.80 6.00
C LYS A 2 -32.02 45.33 6.35
N LEU A 3 -33.18 45.05 6.94
CA LEU A 3 -33.63 43.70 7.32
C LEU A 3 -33.94 42.81 6.11
N ASN A 4 -34.65 43.34 5.11
CA ASN A 4 -34.99 42.62 3.89
C ASN A 4 -33.73 42.28 3.06
N THR A 5 -32.76 43.21 3.00
CA THR A 5 -31.47 42.94 2.34
C THR A 5 -30.68 41.84 3.04
N ARG A 6 -30.68 41.80 4.39
CA ARG A 6 -30.03 40.73 5.15
C ARG A 6 -30.73 39.38 4.97
N LEU A 7 -32.06 39.36 4.98
CA LEU A 7 -32.86 38.15 4.73
C LEU A 7 -32.58 37.57 3.34
N GLY A 8 -32.57 38.41 2.30
CA GLY A 8 -32.25 37.97 0.93
C GLY A 8 -30.83 37.41 0.79
N LYS A 9 -29.84 38.03 1.45
CA LYS A 9 -28.46 37.49 1.49
C LYS A 9 -28.40 36.13 2.18
N ASN A 10 -29.01 36.00 3.36
CA ASN A 10 -29.03 34.74 4.10
C ASN A 10 -29.72 33.61 3.32
N GLN A 11 -30.82 33.91 2.63
CA GLN A 11 -31.51 32.93 1.77
C GLN A 11 -30.62 32.45 0.62
N LYS A 12 -29.90 33.37 -0.02
CA LYS A 12 -28.95 33.03 -1.08
C LYS A 12 -27.81 32.16 -0.54
N GLU A 13 -27.18 32.55 0.57
CA GLU A 13 -26.12 31.77 1.20
C GLU A 13 -26.58 30.36 1.59
N GLN A 14 -27.78 30.21 2.15
CA GLN A 14 -28.35 28.89 2.46
C GLN A 14 -28.55 28.04 1.20
N SER A 15 -29.01 28.65 0.10
CA SER A 15 -29.18 27.97 -1.18
C SER A 15 -27.84 27.48 -1.74
N ASP A 16 -26.83 28.35 -1.71
CA ASP A 16 -25.48 28.04 -2.19
C ASP A 16 -24.83 26.91 -1.36
N ILE A 17 -24.98 26.95 -0.03
CA ILE A 17 -24.51 25.88 0.87
C ILE A 17 -25.23 24.55 0.57
N ARG A 18 -26.56 24.57 0.39
CA ARG A 18 -27.32 23.35 0.06
C ARG A 18 -26.87 22.76 -1.28
N LYS A 19 -26.57 23.59 -2.27
CA LYS A 19 -26.04 23.15 -3.55
C LYS A 19 -24.66 22.51 -3.38
N ALA A 20 -23.74 23.16 -2.66
CA ALA A 20 -22.42 22.63 -2.36
C ALA A 20 -22.49 21.28 -1.64
N LEU A 21 -23.36 21.13 -0.63
CA LEU A 21 -23.57 19.86 0.08
C LEU A 21 -24.08 18.75 -0.85
N LYS A 22 -24.97 19.08 -1.80
CA LYS A 22 -25.48 18.12 -2.78
C LYS A 22 -24.38 17.66 -3.74
N ASP A 23 -23.50 18.56 -4.14
CA ASP A 23 -22.40 18.25 -5.05
C ASP A 23 -21.33 17.40 -4.34
N ILE A 24 -20.96 17.75 -3.10
CA ILE A 24 -20.10 16.90 -2.24
C ILE A 24 -20.71 15.50 -2.07
N ALA A 25 -22.01 15.41 -1.77
CA ALA A 25 -22.68 14.12 -1.58
C ALA A 25 -22.70 13.26 -2.86
N LYS A 26 -22.72 13.86 -4.05
CA LYS A 26 -22.58 13.14 -5.32
C LYS A 26 -21.15 12.66 -5.51
N GLU A 27 -20.17 13.51 -5.23
CA GLU A 27 -18.75 13.16 -5.33
C GLU A 27 -18.42 11.99 -4.40
N LEU A 28 -18.87 12.03 -3.14
CA LEU A 28 -18.69 10.96 -2.15
C LEU A 28 -19.24 9.60 -2.61
N LYS A 29 -20.32 9.58 -3.42
CA LYS A 29 -20.87 8.34 -3.98
C LYS A 29 -20.02 7.73 -5.10
N SER A 30 -19.12 8.51 -5.69
CA SER A 30 -18.19 8.01 -6.70
C SER A 30 -16.97 7.29 -6.10
N PHE A 31 -16.70 7.51 -4.80
CA PHE A 31 -15.63 6.83 -4.10
C PHE A 31 -16.01 5.38 -3.77
N PRO A 32 -15.02 4.47 -3.74
CA PRO A 32 -15.28 3.09 -3.40
C PRO A 32 -15.75 2.96 -1.95
N SER A 33 -16.67 2.03 -1.72
CA SER A 33 -17.13 1.70 -0.38
C SER A 33 -16.04 0.96 0.41
N LYS A 34 -16.14 1.01 1.75
CA LYS A 34 -15.25 0.26 2.64
C LYS A 34 -15.18 -1.23 2.27
N LYS A 35 -16.31 -1.84 1.91
CA LYS A 35 -16.37 -3.27 1.55
C LYS A 35 -15.61 -3.58 0.26
N GLU A 36 -15.71 -2.71 -0.75
CA GLU A 36 -14.99 -2.88 -2.02
C GLU A 36 -13.48 -2.75 -1.81
N VAL A 37 -13.06 -1.75 -1.03
CA VAL A 37 -11.65 -1.56 -0.67
C VAL A 37 -11.10 -2.76 0.08
N GLU A 38 -11.81 -3.23 1.11
CA GLU A 38 -11.41 -4.38 1.92
C GLU A 38 -11.30 -5.65 1.06
N SER A 39 -12.27 -5.91 0.18
CA SER A 39 -12.29 -7.09 -0.70
C SER A 39 -11.07 -7.13 -1.62
N LYS A 40 -10.74 -6.01 -2.26
CA LYS A 40 -9.56 -5.91 -3.14
C LYS A 40 -8.25 -6.06 -2.38
N TYR A 41 -8.17 -5.48 -1.20
CA TYR A 41 -7.02 -5.67 -0.32
C TYR A 41 -6.82 -7.14 0.07
N ILE A 42 -7.90 -7.84 0.44
CA ILE A 42 -7.85 -9.27 0.79
C ILE A 42 -7.35 -10.09 -0.39
N GLU A 43 -7.88 -9.84 -1.59
CA GLU A 43 -7.48 -10.51 -2.83
C GLU A 43 -5.97 -10.34 -3.09
N PHE A 44 -5.48 -9.10 -3.12
CA PHE A 44 -4.06 -8.81 -3.37
C PHE A 44 -3.15 -9.38 -2.30
N THR A 45 -3.51 -9.21 -1.02
CA THR A 45 -2.71 -9.73 0.10
C THR A 45 -2.60 -11.25 0.03
N ARG A 46 -3.70 -11.95 -0.24
CA ARG A 46 -3.71 -13.41 -0.41
C ARG A 46 -2.79 -13.86 -1.55
N LEU A 47 -2.86 -13.19 -2.70
CA LEU A 47 -1.98 -13.50 -3.84
C LEU A 47 -0.50 -13.31 -3.49
N ASN A 48 -0.16 -12.24 -2.77
CA ASN A 48 1.22 -11.98 -2.34
C ASN A 48 1.72 -13.03 -1.33
N ILE A 49 0.87 -13.43 -0.37
CA ILE A 49 1.20 -14.48 0.61
C ILE A 49 1.49 -15.81 -0.10
N ILE A 50 0.65 -16.19 -1.08
CA ILE A 50 0.84 -17.39 -1.88
C ILE A 50 2.14 -17.28 -2.68
N LYS A 51 2.41 -16.13 -3.30
CA LYS A 51 3.62 -15.89 -4.10
C LYS A 51 4.92 -16.04 -3.29
N LEU A 52 4.91 -15.69 -2.00
CA LEU A 52 6.06 -15.88 -1.11
C LEU A 52 6.10 -17.27 -0.45
N GLY A 53 5.24 -18.20 -0.85
CA GLY A 53 5.18 -19.53 -0.26
C GLY A 53 4.78 -19.53 1.22
N ALA A 54 4.11 -18.48 1.70
CA ALA A 54 3.76 -18.28 3.10
C ALA A 54 2.29 -18.57 3.41
N TRP A 55 1.55 -19.18 2.48
CA TRP A 55 0.12 -19.43 2.67
C TRP A 55 -0.17 -20.46 3.76
N ASN A 56 -1.13 -20.15 4.62
CA ASN A 56 -1.68 -21.05 5.61
C ASN A 56 -3.21 -20.93 5.60
N ALA A 57 -3.92 -22.05 5.67
CA ALA A 57 -5.38 -22.08 5.71
C ALA A 57 -5.97 -21.29 6.90
N ALA A 58 -5.22 -21.17 8.01
CA ALA A 58 -5.61 -20.38 9.18
C ALA A 58 -5.74 -18.88 8.88
N TYR A 59 -5.21 -18.40 7.76
CA TYR A 59 -5.37 -17.00 7.36
C TYR A 59 -6.70 -16.72 6.67
N ASP A 60 -7.43 -17.74 6.23
CA ASP A 60 -8.68 -17.53 5.52
C ASP A 60 -9.73 -16.83 6.41
N GLY A 61 -10.38 -15.80 5.87
CA GLY A 61 -11.29 -14.93 6.63
C GLY A 61 -10.64 -14.03 7.71
N THR A 62 -9.33 -14.12 7.94
CA THR A 62 -8.62 -13.28 8.93
C THR A 62 -7.94 -12.06 8.33
N ILE A 63 -7.67 -12.08 7.03
CA ILE A 63 -7.03 -10.97 6.30
C ILE A 63 -7.97 -9.76 6.34
N LYS A 64 -7.49 -8.65 6.90
CA LYS A 64 -8.21 -7.36 6.96
C LYS A 64 -7.23 -6.22 6.77
N LEU A 65 -7.71 -5.11 6.21
CA LEU A 65 -6.90 -3.93 5.90
C LEU A 65 -6.31 -3.31 7.15
N LEU A 66 -7.11 -3.23 8.21
CA LEU A 66 -6.76 -2.55 9.47
C LEU A 66 -6.36 -3.53 10.58
N SER A 67 -6.08 -4.79 10.25
CA SER A 67 -5.67 -5.78 11.26
C SER A 67 -4.43 -6.54 10.78
N PRO A 68 -3.37 -6.59 11.58
CA PRO A 68 -2.19 -7.37 11.25
C PRO A 68 -2.55 -8.87 11.25
N ILE A 69 -1.98 -9.61 10.31
CA ILE A 69 -2.06 -11.07 10.33
C ILE A 69 -0.97 -11.57 11.28
N LYS A 70 -1.36 -12.35 12.30
CA LYS A 70 -0.38 -12.94 13.21
C LYS A 70 0.29 -14.13 12.53
N ALA A 71 1.60 -14.05 12.35
CA ALA A 71 2.43 -15.14 11.88
C ALA A 71 3.61 -15.35 12.85
N GLN A 72 4.21 -16.54 12.81
CA GLN A 72 5.31 -16.92 13.70
C GLN A 72 6.60 -17.14 12.91
N GLY A 73 7.73 -16.78 13.52
CA GLY A 73 9.06 -17.10 13.02
C GLY A 73 9.40 -16.40 11.70
N THR A 74 9.99 -17.13 10.77
CA THR A 74 10.46 -16.58 9.48
C THR A 74 9.33 -16.17 8.53
N LEU A 75 8.11 -16.68 8.74
CA LEU A 75 6.94 -16.32 7.93
C LEU A 75 6.44 -14.91 8.21
N GLU A 76 6.72 -14.36 9.40
CA GLU A 76 6.24 -13.04 9.83
C GLU A 76 6.63 -11.94 8.83
N ASN A 77 7.90 -11.91 8.41
CA ASN A 77 8.39 -10.92 7.44
C ASN A 77 7.67 -11.01 6.09
N LYS A 78 7.42 -12.24 5.61
CA LYS A 78 6.71 -12.48 4.34
C LYS A 78 5.27 -12.02 4.42
N ILE A 79 4.60 -12.27 5.55
CA ILE A 79 3.23 -11.83 5.78
C ILE A 79 3.16 -10.30 5.85
N ILE A 80 4.04 -9.66 6.61
CA ILE A 80 4.10 -8.19 6.71
C ILE A 80 4.33 -7.57 5.32
N LEU A 81 5.33 -8.05 4.58
CA LEU A 81 5.60 -7.57 3.22
C LEU A 81 4.37 -7.74 2.31
N SER A 82 3.70 -8.89 2.38
CA SER A 82 2.48 -9.16 1.60
C SER A 82 1.36 -8.17 1.92
N GLN A 83 1.18 -7.79 3.18
CA GLN A 83 0.20 -6.78 3.59
C GLN A 83 0.55 -5.39 3.05
N PHE A 84 1.81 -4.97 3.11
CA PHE A 84 2.24 -3.68 2.55
C PHE A 84 2.10 -3.63 1.03
N VAL A 85 2.55 -4.67 0.32
CA VAL A 85 2.41 -4.74 -1.14
C VAL A 85 0.93 -4.81 -1.54
N GLY A 86 0.11 -5.55 -0.80
CA GLY A 86 -1.34 -5.61 -1.00
C GLY A 86 -2.02 -4.26 -0.80
N LEU A 87 -1.60 -3.49 0.20
CA LEU A 87 -2.05 -2.12 0.40
C LEU A 87 -1.72 -1.24 -0.81
N PHE A 88 -0.47 -1.27 -1.29
CA PHE A 88 -0.07 -0.47 -2.44
C PHE A 88 -0.85 -0.87 -3.71
N GLN A 89 -0.98 -2.16 -3.99
CA GLN A 89 -1.78 -2.65 -5.12
C GLN A 89 -3.25 -2.21 -5.03
N THR A 90 -3.81 -2.18 -3.83
CA THR A 90 -5.18 -1.66 -3.59
C THR A 90 -5.26 -0.16 -3.90
N MET A 91 -4.28 0.62 -3.43
CA MET A 91 -4.20 2.06 -3.70
C MET A 91 -4.07 2.36 -5.20
N GLU A 92 -3.33 1.55 -5.93
CA GLU A 92 -3.17 1.64 -7.39
C GLU A 92 -4.47 1.28 -8.12
N TYR A 93 -5.12 0.19 -7.71
CA TYR A 93 -6.38 -0.27 -8.30
C TYR A 93 -7.47 0.81 -8.24
N PHE A 94 -7.61 1.48 -7.09
CA PHE A 94 -8.57 2.58 -6.93
C PHE A 94 -8.05 3.94 -7.41
N LYS A 95 -6.86 3.98 -8.05
CA LYS A 95 -6.24 5.18 -8.62
C LYS A 95 -6.19 6.34 -7.63
N THR A 96 -5.86 6.02 -6.37
CA THR A 96 -5.79 7.01 -5.31
C THR A 96 -4.74 8.07 -5.65
N GLN A 97 -5.12 9.34 -5.53
CA GLN A 97 -4.23 10.49 -5.76
C GLN A 97 -3.41 10.84 -4.51
N THR A 98 -3.31 9.91 -3.56
CA THR A 98 -2.60 10.10 -2.30
C THR A 98 -1.11 10.22 -2.56
N ILE A 99 -0.45 11.20 -1.91
CA ILE A 99 1.00 11.35 -1.94
C ILE A 99 1.64 10.05 -1.48
N ARG A 100 2.55 9.52 -2.28
CA ARG A 100 3.33 8.32 -1.96
C ARG A 100 4.68 8.76 -1.43
N LEU A 101 5.02 8.28 -0.24
CA LEU A 101 6.31 8.52 0.37
C LEU A 101 7.32 7.44 -0.09
N PRO A 102 8.63 7.72 0.00
CA PRO A 102 9.64 6.68 -0.16
C PRO A 102 9.35 5.50 0.78
N PHE A 103 9.39 4.29 0.25
CA PHE A 103 9.25 3.08 1.04
C PHE A 103 10.61 2.59 1.48
N VAL A 104 10.87 2.64 2.78
CA VAL A 104 12.15 2.22 3.37
C VAL A 104 11.98 0.84 3.95
N VAL A 105 12.81 -0.09 3.48
CA VAL A 105 12.85 -1.46 4.00
C VAL A 105 14.24 -1.71 4.56
N ASP A 106 14.29 -1.87 5.88
CA ASP A 106 15.50 -2.27 6.59
C ASP A 106 15.49 -3.77 6.83
N SER A 107 16.59 -4.42 6.46
CA SER A 107 16.83 -5.84 6.72
C SER A 107 15.66 -6.72 6.25
N PRO A 108 15.27 -6.65 4.96
CA PRO A 108 14.07 -7.29 4.41
C PRO A 108 13.99 -8.80 4.69
N ARG A 109 15.15 -9.44 4.78
CA ARG A 109 15.32 -10.86 5.11
C ARG A 109 15.01 -11.15 6.58
N GLY A 110 15.35 -10.24 7.49
CA GLY A 110 15.28 -10.43 8.94
C GLY A 110 15.88 -11.76 9.39
N LYS A 111 15.04 -12.69 9.86
CA LYS A 111 15.46 -14.02 10.35
C LYS A 111 15.44 -15.13 9.29
N GLU A 112 15.14 -14.80 8.03
CA GLU A 112 15.09 -15.79 6.95
C GLU A 112 16.48 -16.41 6.72
N ALA A 113 16.57 -17.73 6.72
CA ALA A 113 17.83 -18.45 6.53
C ALA A 113 18.06 -18.81 5.06
N SER A 114 16.98 -18.98 4.29
CA SER A 114 17.05 -19.39 2.89
C SER A 114 17.42 -18.23 1.96
N GLN A 115 18.46 -18.43 1.14
CA GLN A 115 18.85 -17.50 0.09
C GLN A 115 17.78 -17.37 -1.01
N GLU A 116 17.11 -18.45 -1.38
CA GLU A 116 16.04 -18.45 -2.38
C GLU A 116 14.85 -17.62 -1.89
N SER A 117 14.43 -17.87 -0.65
CA SER A 117 13.39 -17.09 0.03
C SER A 117 13.75 -15.61 0.12
N SER A 118 15.03 -15.31 0.38
CA SER A 118 15.54 -13.94 0.40
C SER A 118 15.43 -13.27 -0.97
N LYS A 119 15.74 -13.99 -2.07
CA LYS A 119 15.56 -13.49 -3.43
C LYS A 119 14.10 -13.24 -3.77
N GLU A 120 13.17 -14.07 -3.31
CA GLU A 120 11.72 -13.86 -3.49
C GLU A 120 11.24 -12.59 -2.78
N ILE A 121 11.66 -12.38 -1.53
CA ILE A 121 11.37 -11.16 -0.74
C ILE A 121 11.89 -9.93 -1.48
N LEU A 122 13.16 -9.95 -1.88
CA LEU A 122 13.79 -8.84 -2.59
C LEU A 122 13.14 -8.59 -3.95
N SER A 123 12.76 -9.64 -4.69
CA SER A 123 12.03 -9.56 -5.95
C SER A 123 10.65 -8.94 -5.81
N MET A 124 9.93 -9.29 -4.74
CA MET A 124 8.64 -8.65 -4.45
C MET A 124 8.79 -7.17 -4.14
N ILE A 125 9.78 -6.78 -3.32
CA ILE A 125 10.08 -5.37 -3.02
C ILE A 125 10.49 -4.63 -4.30
N ALA A 126 11.34 -5.26 -5.11
CA ALA A 126 11.85 -4.71 -6.35
C ALA A 126 10.74 -4.38 -7.35
N GLY A 127 9.75 -5.28 -7.43
CA GLY A 127 8.61 -5.20 -8.33
C GLY A 127 7.52 -4.20 -7.94
N ILE A 128 7.67 -3.44 -6.85
CA ILE A 128 6.69 -2.41 -6.46
C ILE A 128 6.88 -1.17 -7.36
N SER A 129 6.35 -1.26 -8.59
CA SER A 129 6.55 -0.26 -9.64
C SER A 129 5.87 1.08 -9.37
N MET A 130 4.91 1.09 -8.43
CA MET A 130 3.98 2.17 -8.21
C MET A 130 4.45 3.18 -7.15
N LEU A 131 5.54 2.88 -6.44
CA LEU A 131 6.15 3.79 -5.48
C LEU A 131 7.14 4.72 -6.18
N PRO A 132 7.27 5.98 -5.74
CA PRO A 132 8.20 6.93 -6.33
C PRO A 132 9.67 6.53 -6.06
N GLN A 133 9.92 5.93 -4.89
CA GLN A 133 11.24 5.46 -4.50
C GLN A 133 11.10 4.32 -3.49
N VAL A 134 11.99 3.34 -3.61
CA VAL A 134 12.20 2.30 -2.61
C VAL A 134 13.65 2.35 -2.14
N ILE A 135 13.86 2.44 -0.83
CA ILE A 135 15.19 2.46 -0.20
C ILE A 135 15.35 1.13 0.53
N LEU A 136 16.37 0.37 0.15
CA LEU A 136 16.62 -0.96 0.67
C LEU A 136 17.94 -0.99 1.43
N ALA A 137 17.89 -1.21 2.74
CA ALA A 137 19.05 -1.49 3.56
C ALA A 137 19.21 -3.01 3.71
N THR A 138 20.21 -3.57 3.03
CA THR A 138 20.48 -5.02 3.05
C THR A 138 21.97 -5.30 2.87
N ILE A 139 22.45 -6.36 3.51
CA ILE A 139 23.81 -6.90 3.32
C ILE A 139 23.90 -7.83 2.09
N ASP A 140 22.76 -8.36 1.65
CA ASP A 140 22.67 -9.39 0.60
C ASP A 140 22.49 -8.78 -0.82
N PHE A 141 22.74 -7.47 -0.99
CA PHE A 141 22.48 -6.79 -2.27
C PHE A 141 23.27 -7.40 -3.43
N ASN A 142 24.53 -7.76 -3.19
CA ASN A 142 25.41 -8.31 -4.22
C ASN A 142 24.88 -9.61 -4.82
N ASP A 143 24.19 -10.42 -4.03
CA ASP A 143 23.62 -11.70 -4.46
C ASP A 143 22.31 -11.53 -5.25
N TYR A 144 21.73 -10.33 -5.19
CA TYR A 144 20.43 -10.00 -5.78
C TYR A 144 20.52 -9.01 -6.95
N LYS A 145 21.64 -8.28 -7.09
CA LYS A 145 21.82 -7.23 -8.10
C LYS A 145 21.56 -7.71 -9.54
N ASP A 146 21.86 -8.97 -9.83
CA ASP A 146 21.74 -9.55 -11.17
C ASP A 146 20.31 -10.02 -11.49
N SER A 147 19.48 -10.23 -10.46
CA SER A 147 18.05 -10.53 -10.60
C SER A 147 17.15 -9.29 -10.71
N LEU A 148 17.73 -8.08 -10.60
CA LEU A 148 17.02 -6.83 -10.85
C LEU A 148 17.03 -6.50 -12.36
N GLY A 149 15.87 -6.12 -12.91
CA GLY A 149 15.81 -5.57 -14.27
C GLY A 149 16.59 -4.25 -14.36
N ASP A 150 17.10 -3.90 -15.54
CA ASP A 150 17.92 -2.68 -15.71
C ASP A 150 17.16 -1.38 -15.43
N SER A 151 15.84 -1.37 -15.59
CA SER A 151 14.95 -0.27 -15.18
C SER A 151 14.86 -0.12 -13.65
N ASP A 152 14.95 -1.25 -12.95
CA ASP A 152 14.79 -1.32 -11.50
C ASP A 152 16.08 -0.82 -10.83
N LYS A 153 17.25 -1.22 -11.35
CA LYS A 153 18.57 -0.75 -10.87
C LYS A 153 18.71 0.78 -10.79
N LYS A 154 18.01 1.55 -11.62
CA LYS A 154 18.01 3.03 -11.59
C LYS A 154 17.11 3.63 -10.50
N ARG A 155 16.07 2.91 -10.05
CA ARG A 155 15.16 3.34 -8.98
C ARG A 155 15.72 3.09 -7.58
N TYR A 156 16.56 2.07 -7.43
CA TYR A 156 17.23 1.76 -6.16
C TYR A 156 18.51 2.59 -6.00
N ARG A 157 18.51 3.55 -5.07
CA ARG A 157 19.78 4.14 -4.58
C ARG A 157 20.34 3.25 -3.49
N HIS A 158 21.52 2.72 -3.75
CA HIS A 158 22.24 1.87 -2.82
C HIS A 158 22.90 2.70 -1.73
N TYR A 159 22.58 2.41 -0.46
CA TYR A 159 23.29 2.92 0.69
C TYR A 159 23.91 1.72 1.43
N ILE A 160 25.21 1.48 1.24
CA ILE A 160 25.96 0.50 2.03
C ILE A 160 26.28 1.15 3.37
N THR A 161 25.63 0.71 4.44
CA THR A 161 26.18 0.89 5.78
C THR A 161 27.23 -0.19 5.99
N LYS A 162 28.51 0.17 5.90
CA LYS A 162 29.59 -0.63 6.48
C LYS A 162 29.40 -0.61 8.00
N THR A 163 29.11 -1.77 8.58
CA THR A 163 29.36 -2.04 10.00
C THR A 163 30.51 -3.01 10.09
#